data_AF-A0A0G3GUT9-F1
#
_entry.id   AF-A0A0G3GUT9-F1
#
_cell.length_a   1.000
_cell.length_b   1.000
_cell.length_c   1.000
_cell.angle_alpha   90.00
_cell.angle_beta   90.00
_cell.angle_gamma   90.00
#
_symmetry.space_group_name_H-M   'P 1'
#
loop_
_entity.id
_entity.type
_entity.pdbx_description
1 polymer ?
#
loop_
_entity_poly.entity_id
_entity_poly.type
_entity_poly.pdbx_seq_one_letter_code
_entity_poly.pdbx_strand_id
1 'polypeptide(L)' 'MLHGERIANVKVDPLEGELLRQQHPGITPGYHVNKRHWVMITEGQGVPDDLVRELVIDSYRLVRR' A
#
# COMPACT_ATOMS: atom_id res chain seq x y z
N MET A 1 16.32 3.64 7.40
CA MET A 1 16.65 3.25 6.02
C MET A 1 16.12 1.84 5.83
N LEU A 2 15.32 1.60 4.78
CA LEU A 2 14.81 0.28 4.43
C LEU A 2 15.87 -0.42 3.58
N HIS A 3 16.82 -1.13 4.18
CA HIS A 3 17.79 -1.93 3.43
C HIS A 3 17.48 -3.40 3.69
N GLY A 4 17.05 -4.12 2.64
CA GLY A 4 16.75 -5.56 2.68
C GLY A 4 15.26 -5.93 2.76
N GLU A 5 14.36 -4.98 3.05
CA GLU A 5 12.92 -5.23 3.05
C GLU A 5 12.32 -5.07 1.66
N ARG A 6 11.60 -6.08 1.17
CA ARG A 6 10.81 -5.95 -0.06
C ARG A 6 9.56 -5.14 0.24
N ILE A 7 9.49 -3.97 -0.37
CA ILE A 7 8.37 -3.03 -0.23
C ILE A 7 7.76 -2.71 -1.59
N ALA A 8 6.47 -2.37 -1.58
CA ALA A 8 5.76 -1.86 -2.75
C ALA A 8 4.93 -0.63 -2.38
N ASN A 9 5.05 0.45 -3.14
CA ASN A 9 4.15 1.59 -3.05
C ASN A 9 2.99 1.42 -4.04
N VAL A 10 1.76 1.52 -3.57
CA VAL A 10 0.55 1.48 -4.40
C VAL A 10 -0.32 2.70 -4.15
N LYS A 11 -1.01 3.16 -5.19
CA LYS A 11 -1.91 4.32 -5.12
C LYS A 11 -3.29 3.86 -4.65
N VAL A 12 -3.89 4.60 -3.72
CA VAL A 12 -5.18 4.27 -3.11
C VAL A 12 -6.06 5.50 -3.01
N ASP A 13 -7.35 5.30 -2.85
CA ASP A 13 -8.23 6.36 -2.35
C ASP A 13 -7.78 6.77 -0.93
N PRO A 14 -7.78 8.07 -0.57
CA PRO A 14 -7.31 8.50 0.75
C PRO A 14 -8.06 7.86 1.93
N LEU A 15 -9.37 7.67 1.83
CA LEU A 15 -10.17 7.10 2.92
C LEU A 15 -9.88 5.60 3.08
N GLU A 16 -9.77 4.90 1.96
CA GLU A 16 -9.35 3.49 1.93
C GLU A 16 -7.94 3.33 2.51
N GLY A 17 -7.00 4.19 2.14
CA GLY A 17 -5.64 4.20 2.68
C GLY A 17 -5.56 4.44 4.19
N GLU A 18 -6.52 5.14 4.79
CA GLU A 18 -6.64 5.25 6.24
C GLU A 18 -7.12 3.95 6.87
N LEU A 19 -8.15 3.32 6.31
CA LEU A 19 -8.71 2.07 6.80
C LEU A 19 -7.69 0.92 6.71
N LEU A 20 -7.02 0.78 5.57
CA LEU A 20 -6.00 -0.27 5.35
C LEU A 20 -4.87 -0.21 6.39
N ARG A 21 -4.41 0.99 6.75
CA ARG A 21 -3.38 1.19 7.78
C ARG A 21 -3.85 0.87 9.20
N GLN A 22 -5.15 1.00 9.47
CA GLN A 22 -5.73 0.62 10.76
C GLN A 22 -5.87 -0.90 10.88
N GLN A 23 -6.17 -1.58 9.77
CA GLN A 23 -6.45 -3.01 9.74
C GLN A 23 -5.20 -3.87 9.55
N HIS A 24 -4.16 -3.35 8.88
CA HIS A 24 -2.98 -4.11 8.50
C HIS A 24 -1.69 -3.39 8.94
N PRO A 25 -1.01 -3.86 10.01
CA PRO A 25 0.25 -3.28 10.47
C PRO A 25 1.36 -3.24 9.41
N GLY A 26 1.35 -4.17 8.45
CA GLY A 26 2.26 -4.18 7.30
C GLY A 26 1.95 -3.18 6.20
N ILE A 27 0.87 -2.39 6.33
CA ILE A 27 0.54 -1.28 5.44
C ILE A 27 0.82 0.03 6.17
N THR A 28 1.70 0.86 5.61
CA THR A 28 2.15 2.12 6.21
C THR A 28 2.07 3.27 5.19
N PRO A 29 2.26 4.54 5.58
CA PRO A 29 2.32 5.63 4.62
C PRO A 29 3.43 5.43 3.57
N GLY A 30 3.14 5.73 2.31
CA GLY A 30 4.06 5.49 1.19
C GLY A 30 5.45 6.10 1.35
N TYR A 31 6.49 5.37 0.89
CA TYR A 31 7.88 5.84 0.90
C TYR A 31 8.16 6.82 -0.23
N HIS A 32 8.73 7.99 0.08
CA HIS A 32 9.12 9.02 -0.91
C HIS A 32 8.00 9.53 -1.84
N VAL A 33 6.74 9.23 -1.52
CA VAL A 33 5.55 9.62 -2.31
C VAL A 33 4.57 10.43 -1.46
N ASN A 34 3.50 10.95 -2.08
CA ASN A 34 2.46 11.68 -1.37
C ASN A 34 1.66 10.72 -0.46
N LYS A 35 1.89 10.83 0.86
CA LYS A 35 1.32 9.95 1.89
C LYS A 35 -0.22 9.98 1.99
N ARG A 36 -0.88 10.96 1.36
CA ARG A 36 -2.33 11.02 1.27
C ARG A 36 -2.91 10.03 0.25
N HIS A 37 -2.17 9.72 -0.81
CA HIS A 37 -2.67 8.95 -1.95
C HIS A 37 -1.94 7.62 -2.14
N TRP A 38 -0.92 7.35 -1.33
CA TRP A 38 -0.04 6.21 -1.50
C TRP A 38 0.23 5.54 -0.17
N VAL A 39 0.13 4.21 -0.18
CA VAL A 39 0.53 3.34 0.93
C VAL A 39 1.71 2.48 0.51
N MET A 40 2.52 2.10 1.48
CA MET A 40 3.60 1.13 1.35
C MET A 40 3.15 -0.18 1.97
N ILE A 41 3.35 -1.28 1.24
CA ILE A 41 3.18 -2.65 1.72
C ILE A 41 4.57 -3.21 1.99
N THR A 42 4.79 -3.76 3.18
CA THR A 42 6.04 -4.47 3.55
C THR A 42 5.80 -5.97 3.55
N GLU A 43 6.61 -6.71 2.79
CA GLU A 43 6.51 -8.17 2.75
C GLU A 43 6.80 -8.80 4.13
N GLY A 44 6.07 -9.88 4.46
CA GLY A 44 6.26 -10.62 5.70
C GLY A 44 5.64 -9.95 6.94
N GLN A 45 4.94 -8.82 6.77
CA GLN A 45 4.27 -8.10 7.86
C GLN A 45 2.76 -8.38 7.94
N GLY A 46 2.34 -9.60 7.57
CA GLY A 46 0.97 -10.08 7.78
C GLY A 46 -0.09 -9.48 6.85
N VAL A 47 0.32 -8.92 5.71
CA VAL A 47 -0.61 -8.50 4.65
C VAL A 47 -0.89 -9.72 3.75
N PRO A 48 -2.15 -10.18 3.60
CA PRO A 48 -2.48 -11.33 2.77
C PRO A 48 -2.13 -11.09 1.29
N ASP A 49 -1.58 -12.09 0.61
CA ASP A 49 -1.16 -11.99 -0.80
C ASP A 49 -2.31 -11.58 -1.75
N ASP A 50 -3.54 -12.04 -1.47
CA ASP A 50 -4.71 -11.68 -2.27
C ASP A 50 -5.07 -10.20 -2.13
N LEU A 51 -4.93 -9.63 -0.92
CA LEU A 51 -5.09 -8.20 -0.70
C LEU A 51 -4.01 -7.41 -1.43
N VAL A 52 -2.75 -7.87 -1.38
CA VAL A 52 -1.65 -7.22 -2.14
C VAL A 52 -1.98 -7.20 -3.64
N ARG A 53 -2.48 -8.32 -4.17
CA ARG A 53 -2.87 -8.42 -5.58
C ARG A 53 -4.02 -7.47 -5.93
N GLU A 54 -5.05 -7.39 -5.09
CA GLU A 54 -6.18 -6.47 -5.27
C GLU A 54 -5.72 -5.01 -5.29
N LEU A 55 -4.92 -4.60 -4.30
CA LEU A 55 -4.39 -3.23 -4.19
C LEU A 55 -3.53 -2.82 -5.39
N VAL A 56 -2.76 -3.76 -5.97
CA VAL A 56 -2.01 -3.51 -7.20
C VAL A 56 -2.94 -3.25 -8.38
N ILE A 57 -4.01 -4.05 -8.51
CA ILE A 57 -5.00 -3.91 -9.59
C ILE A 57 -5.76 -2.59 -9.44
N ASP A 58 -6.19 -2.23 -8.24
CA ASP A 58 -6.96 -1.02 -7.99
C ASP A 58 -6.14 0.25 -8.15
N SER A 59 -4.88 0.23 -7.70
CA SER A 59 -3.90 1.29 -7.97
C SER A 59 -3.78 1.57 -9.48
N TYR A 60 -3.71 0.51 -10.30
CA TYR A 60 -3.65 0.65 -11.75
C TYR A 60 -4.95 1.20 -12.34
N ARG A 61 -6.11 0.73 -11.88
CA ARG A 61 -7.43 1.23 -12.31
C ARG A 61 -7.61 2.71 -11.98
N LEU A 62 -7.11 3.17 -10.83
CA LEU A 62 -7.22 4.55 -10.36
C LEU A 62 -6.41 5.52 -11.23
N VAL A 63 -5.31 5.07 -11.84
CA VAL A 63 -4.47 5.88 -12.73
C VAL A 63 -4.97 5.88 -14.19
N ARG A 64 -5.64 4.80 -14.62
CA ARG A 64 -6.17 4.67 -16.00
C ARG A 64 -7.49 5.39 -16.26
N ARG A 65 -8.00 6.15 -15.29
CA ARG A 65 -9.15 7.04 -15.46
C ARG A 65 -8.73 8.42 -15.93
#